data_AF-V5GB32-F1
#
_entry.id   AF-V5GB32-F1
#
_cell.length_a   1.000
_cell.length_b   1.000
_cell.length_c   1.000
_cell.angle_alpha   90.00
_cell.angle_beta   90.00
_cell.angle_gamma   90.00
#
_symmetry.space_group_name_H-M   'P 1'
#
loop_
_entity.id
_entity.type
_entity.pdbx_description
1 polymer ?
#
loop_
_entity_poly.entity_id
_entity_poly.type
_entity_poly.pdbx_seq_one_letter_code
_entity_poly.pdbx_strand_id
1 'polypeptide(L)'
;LNNILETVREDDFVEYFLFPHIEACNEKEEETILSSVLSKANKIVKKYTTDYLWHRDEFKLVPRTSIYNSLSHIEGKKENLPPHLYGVSHYGDNIEDEWFIVFILQQLTKEINGSIARVYDVDGEFLLIEAADFLPSWAYPDTCENRVFLSDGNVHLVPPDSPEDCNISVKEAVSHIREKPVETLA
;
A
#
# COMPACT_ATOMS: atom_id res chain seq x y z
N LEU A 1 39.59 -1.28 3.73
CA LEU A 1 38.71 -0.09 3.64
C LEU A 1 38.03 -0.03 2.27
N ASN A 2 37.55 -1.18 1.78
CA ASN A 2 36.71 -1.28 0.59
C ASN A 2 35.52 -2.17 0.98
N ASN A 3 34.33 -1.77 0.55
CA ASN A 3 33.07 -2.55 0.52
C ASN A 3 32.25 -2.63 1.82
N ILE A 4 31.97 -1.48 2.45
CA ILE A 4 30.80 -1.36 3.34
C ILE A 4 29.73 -0.46 2.72
N LEU A 5 30.10 0.45 1.81
CA LEU A 5 29.15 1.34 1.11
C LEU A 5 28.61 0.77 -0.21
N GLU A 6 29.24 -0.28 -0.76
CA GLU A 6 28.85 -0.87 -2.07
C GLU A 6 27.79 -1.98 -1.95
N THR A 7 27.46 -2.42 -0.73
CA THR A 7 26.46 -3.47 -0.46
C THR A 7 25.10 -2.94 -0.03
N VAL A 8 24.91 -1.60 0.03
CA VAL A 8 23.73 -0.98 0.69
C VAL A 8 22.60 -0.60 -0.29
N ARG A 9 22.72 -0.72 -1.62
CA ARG A 9 21.79 0.00 -2.53
C ARG A 9 21.11 -0.78 -3.65
N GLU A 10 20.78 -2.05 -3.40
CA GLU A 10 19.77 -2.77 -4.19
C GLU A 10 18.46 -3.02 -3.42
N ASP A 11 18.42 -2.76 -2.10
CA ASP A 11 17.28 -3.13 -1.26
C ASP A 11 16.27 -1.97 -1.00
N ASP A 12 16.62 -0.69 -1.09
CA ASP A 12 15.70 0.40 -0.69
C ASP A 12 14.55 0.64 -1.70
N PHE A 13 13.41 -0.03 -1.47
CA PHE A 13 12.18 0.09 -2.25
C PHE A 13 10.96 0.36 -1.38
N VAL A 14 9.96 0.97 -2.01
CA VAL A 14 8.59 1.06 -1.49
C VAL A 14 7.68 0.27 -2.41
N GLU A 15 6.92 -0.66 -1.83
CA GLU A 15 5.93 -1.47 -2.51
C GLU A 15 4.52 -0.98 -2.13
N TYR A 16 3.68 -0.78 -3.14
CA TYR A 16 2.38 -0.16 -2.95
C TYR A 16 1.27 -0.78 -3.78
N PHE A 17 0.09 -0.75 -3.18
CA PHE A 17 -1.12 -1.40 -3.66
C PHE A 17 -2.26 -0.39 -3.57
N LEU A 18 -3.12 -0.36 -4.57
CA LEU A 18 -4.37 0.40 -4.55
C LEU A 18 -5.52 -0.57 -4.86
N PHE A 19 -6.37 -0.78 -3.87
CA PHE A 19 -7.55 -1.65 -3.89
C PHE A 19 -8.81 -0.81 -4.16
N PRO A 20 -9.19 -0.55 -5.42
CA PRO A 20 -10.47 0.07 -5.72
C PRO A 20 -11.64 -0.84 -5.32
N HIS A 21 -12.82 -0.25 -5.14
CA HIS A 21 -14.06 -1.02 -5.04
C HIS A 21 -14.40 -1.62 -6.41
N ILE A 22 -14.31 -2.94 -6.53
CA ILE A 22 -14.57 -3.68 -7.77
C ILE A 22 -15.71 -4.66 -7.54
N GLU A 23 -16.78 -4.49 -8.32
CA GLU A 23 -17.85 -5.46 -8.47
C GLU A 23 -17.75 -6.02 -9.89
N ALA A 24 -17.13 -7.19 -10.03
CA ALA A 24 -16.92 -7.84 -11.32
C ALA A 24 -17.36 -9.30 -11.24
N CYS A 25 -17.90 -9.82 -12.34
CA CYS A 25 -18.37 -11.19 -12.45
C CYS A 25 -17.34 -12.14 -13.10
N ASN A 26 -16.30 -11.58 -13.72
CA ASN A 26 -15.22 -12.31 -14.39
C ASN A 26 -13.97 -11.45 -14.56
N GLU A 27 -12.85 -12.09 -14.90
CA GLU A 27 -11.55 -11.44 -15.09
C GLU A 27 -11.55 -10.31 -16.14
N LYS A 28 -12.23 -10.50 -17.27
CA LYS A 28 -12.26 -9.47 -18.34
C LYS A 28 -12.95 -8.18 -17.87
N GLU A 29 -13.95 -8.32 -17.02
CA GLU A 29 -14.61 -7.18 -16.38
C GLU A 29 -13.68 -6.52 -15.34
N GLU A 30 -12.96 -7.31 -14.54
CA GLU A 30 -11.91 -6.78 -13.65
C GLU A 30 -10.86 -5.98 -14.42
N GLU A 31 -10.31 -6.52 -15.52
CA GLU A 31 -9.33 -5.83 -16.37
C GLU A 31 -9.86 -4.50 -16.91
N THR A 32 -11.13 -4.49 -17.34
CA THR A 32 -11.78 -3.28 -17.87
C THR A 32 -11.92 -2.21 -16.79
N ILE A 33 -12.37 -2.60 -15.60
CA ILE A 33 -12.52 -1.69 -14.45
C ILE A 33 -11.14 -1.19 -14.01
N LEU A 34 -10.16 -2.08 -13.83
CA LEU A 34 -8.80 -1.71 -13.44
C LEU A 34 -8.13 -0.78 -14.45
N SER A 35 -8.33 -1.00 -15.75
CA SER A 35 -7.81 -0.10 -16.79
C SER A 35 -8.42 1.31 -16.71
N SER A 36 -9.71 1.40 -16.40
CA SER A 36 -10.38 2.68 -16.17
C SER A 36 -9.85 3.38 -14.92
N VAL A 37 -9.71 2.65 -13.81
CA VAL A 37 -9.14 3.16 -12.55
C VAL A 37 -7.69 3.61 -12.76
N LEU A 38 -6.86 2.84 -13.48
CA LEU A 38 -5.48 3.18 -13.80
C LEU A 38 -5.39 4.48 -14.61
N SER A 39 -6.26 4.65 -15.61
CA SER A 39 -6.33 5.89 -16.38
C SER A 39 -6.65 7.10 -15.49
N LYS A 40 -7.58 6.95 -14.55
CA LYS A 40 -7.90 7.99 -13.56
C LYS A 40 -6.72 8.25 -12.62
N ALA A 41 -6.11 7.20 -12.07
CA ALA A 41 -4.96 7.28 -11.18
C ALA A 41 -3.79 8.02 -11.85
N ASN A 42 -3.43 7.66 -13.08
CA ASN A 42 -2.35 8.31 -13.83
C ASN A 42 -2.59 9.81 -14.04
N LYS A 43 -3.85 10.23 -14.24
CA LYS A 43 -4.19 11.66 -14.33
C LYS A 43 -3.97 12.37 -13.01
N ILE A 44 -4.29 11.75 -11.88
CA ILE A 44 -4.09 12.30 -10.53
C ILE A 44 -2.59 12.39 -10.23
N VAL A 45 -1.85 11.29 -10.40
CA VAL A 45 -0.38 11.21 -10.22
C VAL A 45 0.31 12.34 -10.99
N LYS A 46 -0.03 12.50 -12.27
CA LYS A 46 0.57 13.53 -13.13
C LYS A 46 0.42 14.96 -12.61
N LYS A 47 -0.66 15.28 -11.87
CA LYS A 47 -0.83 16.62 -11.26
C LYS A 47 0.29 16.97 -10.30
N TYR A 48 0.84 15.96 -9.63
CA TYR A 48 1.85 16.12 -8.59
C TYR A 48 3.27 15.83 -9.09
N THR A 49 3.41 14.98 -10.12
CA THR A 49 4.73 14.49 -10.56
C THR A 49 5.32 15.19 -11.79
N THR A 50 4.59 16.11 -12.44
CA THR A 50 5.03 16.71 -13.73
C THR A 50 6.40 17.37 -13.66
N ASP A 51 6.69 18.09 -12.58
CA ASP A 51 7.97 18.80 -12.37
C ASP A 51 8.80 18.18 -11.23
N TYR A 52 8.43 16.98 -10.78
CA TYR A 52 9.14 16.29 -9.71
C TYR A 52 10.34 15.52 -10.26
N LEU A 53 11.48 15.65 -9.57
CA LEU A 53 12.72 14.97 -9.93
C LEU A 53 12.92 13.74 -9.02
N TRP A 54 12.54 12.58 -9.52
CA TRP A 54 12.75 11.30 -8.86
C TRP A 54 14.24 10.97 -8.75
N HIS A 55 14.64 10.36 -7.64
CA HIS A 55 16.02 9.93 -7.43
C HIS A 55 16.38 8.70 -8.28
N ARG A 56 15.54 7.65 -8.25
CA ARG A 56 15.70 6.46 -9.10
C ARG A 56 14.45 6.14 -9.91
N ASP A 57 13.44 5.59 -9.28
CA ASP A 57 12.23 5.11 -9.97
C ASP A 57 11.06 6.06 -9.73
N GLU A 58 10.37 6.41 -10.82
CA GLU A 58 9.12 7.14 -10.71
C GLU A 58 7.97 6.25 -10.21
N PHE A 59 6.97 6.87 -9.56
CA PHE A 59 5.73 6.18 -9.17
C PHE A 59 4.98 5.65 -10.40
N LYS A 60 4.67 4.35 -10.42
CA LYS A 60 3.95 3.66 -11.50
C LYS A 60 2.99 2.62 -10.97
N LEU A 61 1.84 2.53 -11.62
CA LEU A 61 0.83 1.52 -11.30
C LEU A 61 0.59 0.60 -12.49
N VAL A 62 0.44 -0.70 -12.22
CA VAL A 62 0.04 -1.74 -13.17
C VAL A 62 -1.16 -2.51 -12.63
N PRO A 63 -2.10 -2.94 -13.48
CA PRO A 63 -3.28 -3.68 -13.02
C PRO A 63 -2.95 -5.14 -12.70
N ARG A 64 -3.59 -5.70 -11.68
CA ARG A 64 -3.50 -7.10 -11.25
C ARG A 64 -4.90 -7.66 -11.03
N THR A 65 -5.30 -8.66 -11.83
CA THR A 65 -6.58 -9.37 -11.71
C THR A 65 -6.52 -10.44 -10.63
N SER A 66 -7.68 -11.01 -10.26
CA SER A 66 -7.80 -12.08 -9.26
C SER A 66 -7.05 -13.38 -9.59
N ILE A 67 -6.56 -13.56 -10.82
CA ILE A 67 -5.83 -14.76 -11.26
C ILE A 67 -4.31 -14.62 -11.08
N TYR A 68 -3.77 -13.40 -11.16
CA TYR A 68 -2.32 -13.14 -11.20
C TYR A 68 -1.85 -12.24 -10.05
N ASN A 69 -2.45 -12.38 -8.86
CA ASN A 69 -2.28 -11.46 -7.74
C ASN A 69 -1.89 -12.14 -6.42
N SER A 70 -1.06 -13.17 -6.49
CA SER A 70 -0.49 -13.80 -5.29
C SER A 70 0.59 -12.91 -4.68
N LEU A 71 0.46 -12.55 -3.40
CA LEU A 71 1.57 -12.08 -2.58
C LEU A 71 2.32 -13.26 -1.98
N SER A 72 3.65 -13.19 -1.97
CA SER A 72 4.49 -14.05 -1.14
C SER A 72 4.82 -13.33 0.15
N HIS A 73 4.31 -13.82 1.29
CA HIS A 73 4.75 -13.35 2.60
C HIS A 73 6.23 -13.69 2.83
N ILE A 74 6.86 -12.98 3.77
CA ILE A 74 8.24 -13.25 4.23
C ILE A 74 8.38 -14.71 4.71
N GLU A 75 7.32 -15.32 5.24
CA GLU A 75 7.28 -16.74 5.64
C GLU A 75 7.00 -17.74 4.50
N GLY A 76 6.92 -17.30 3.24
CA GLY A 76 6.64 -18.15 2.08
C GLY A 76 5.18 -18.59 1.93
N LYS A 77 4.26 -18.06 2.75
CA LYS A 77 2.81 -18.21 2.53
C LYS A 77 2.42 -17.43 1.29
N LYS A 78 1.55 -18.01 0.45
CA LYS A 78 0.92 -17.30 -0.68
C LYS A 78 -0.46 -16.84 -0.27
N GLU A 79 -0.69 -15.53 -0.28
CA GLU A 79 -2.03 -14.96 -0.14
C GLU A 79 -2.55 -14.54 -1.51
N ASN A 80 -3.81 -14.83 -1.81
CA ASN A 80 -4.49 -14.30 -2.98
C ASN A 80 -5.12 -12.96 -2.64
N LEU A 81 -4.64 -11.90 -3.27
CA LEU A 81 -5.19 -10.57 -3.06
C LEU A 81 -6.55 -10.37 -3.74
N PRO A 82 -7.27 -9.28 -3.42
CA PRO A 82 -8.30 -8.74 -4.31
C PRO A 82 -7.68 -8.18 -5.62
N PRO A 83 -8.47 -7.98 -6.69
CA PRO A 83 -8.00 -7.23 -7.86
C PRO A 83 -7.59 -5.81 -7.48
N HIS A 84 -6.44 -5.34 -7.98
CA HIS A 84 -5.82 -4.09 -7.53
C HIS A 84 -4.90 -3.47 -8.58
N LEU A 85 -4.46 -2.24 -8.32
CA LEU A 85 -3.30 -1.65 -8.98
C LEU A 85 -2.07 -1.80 -8.09
N TYR A 86 -0.92 -2.09 -8.69
CA TYR A 86 0.31 -2.45 -8.02
C TYR A 86 1.47 -1.61 -8.52
N GLY A 87 2.43 -1.29 -7.66
CA GLY A 87 3.71 -0.74 -8.07
C GLY A 87 4.81 -0.97 -7.03
N VAL A 88 6.03 -0.83 -7.51
CA VAL A 88 7.24 -0.79 -6.67
C VAL A 88 8.12 0.34 -7.21
N SER A 89 8.74 1.09 -6.31
CA SER A 89 9.66 2.17 -6.68
C SER A 89 10.88 2.11 -5.76
N HIS A 90 12.08 2.06 -6.34
CA HIS A 90 13.31 2.20 -5.58
C HIS A 90 13.57 3.68 -5.32
N TYR A 91 13.81 4.05 -4.06
CA TYR A 91 14.09 5.43 -3.66
C TYR A 91 15.59 5.67 -3.39
N GLY A 92 16.39 4.61 -3.27
CA GLY A 92 17.82 4.72 -2.97
C GLY A 92 18.02 5.46 -1.64
N ASP A 93 18.81 6.54 -1.64
CA ASP A 93 19.01 7.31 -0.39
C ASP A 93 17.98 8.42 -0.18
N ASN A 94 17.06 8.62 -1.12
CA ASN A 94 16.15 9.76 -1.02
C ASN A 94 14.86 9.39 -0.29
N ILE A 95 14.88 9.47 1.03
CA ILE A 95 13.71 9.28 1.89
C ILE A 95 12.55 10.23 1.51
N GLU A 96 12.84 11.37 0.84
CA GLU A 96 11.77 12.25 0.34
C GLU A 96 10.93 11.59 -0.77
N ASP A 97 11.51 10.73 -1.62
CA ASP A 97 10.76 10.00 -2.66
C ASP A 97 9.76 9.04 -2.01
N GLU A 98 10.16 8.36 -0.92
CA GLU A 98 9.31 7.45 -0.14
C GLU A 98 8.08 8.18 0.42
N TRP A 99 8.28 9.29 1.14
CA TRP A 99 7.16 10.07 1.68
C TRP A 99 6.32 10.73 0.59
N PHE A 100 6.93 11.07 -0.56
CA PHE A 100 6.18 11.57 -1.70
C PHE A 100 5.28 10.50 -2.32
N ILE A 101 5.70 9.24 -2.36
CA ILE A 101 4.85 8.11 -2.75
C ILE A 101 3.66 7.97 -1.79
N VAL A 102 3.89 8.05 -0.46
CA VAL A 102 2.81 8.05 0.53
C VAL A 102 1.82 9.19 0.27
N PHE A 103 2.32 10.39 0.02
CA PHE A 103 1.48 11.54 -0.34
C PHE A 103 0.65 11.27 -1.61
N ILE A 104 1.25 10.72 -2.68
CA ILE A 104 0.53 10.37 -3.91
C ILE A 104 -0.59 9.37 -3.62
N LEU A 105 -0.34 8.33 -2.81
CA LEU A 105 -1.34 7.35 -2.41
C LEU A 105 -2.48 7.98 -1.58
N GLN A 106 -2.18 8.94 -0.71
CA GLN A 106 -3.21 9.72 -0.02
C GLN A 106 -4.08 10.51 -1.01
N GLN A 107 -3.49 11.14 -2.03
CA GLN A 107 -4.29 11.86 -3.04
C GLN A 107 -5.13 10.91 -3.91
N LEU A 108 -4.58 9.74 -4.25
CA LEU A 108 -5.32 8.71 -4.97
C LEU A 108 -6.54 8.23 -4.18
N THR A 109 -6.38 7.96 -2.88
CA THR A 109 -7.47 7.50 -2.02
C THR A 109 -8.53 8.57 -1.77
N LYS A 110 -8.16 9.86 -1.74
CA LYS A 110 -9.12 11.00 -1.69
C LYS A 110 -9.91 11.17 -2.99
N GLU A 111 -9.25 11.07 -4.15
CA GLU A 111 -9.89 11.38 -5.44
C GLU A 111 -10.58 10.16 -6.08
N ILE A 112 -10.23 8.94 -5.67
CA ILE A 112 -10.83 7.68 -6.12
C ILE A 112 -11.64 7.09 -4.96
N ASN A 113 -12.90 7.54 -4.85
CA ASN A 113 -13.81 7.12 -3.77
C ASN A 113 -13.85 5.60 -3.59
N GLY A 114 -13.75 5.17 -2.32
CA GLY A 114 -13.78 3.76 -1.95
C GLY A 114 -12.50 2.97 -2.27
N SER A 115 -11.44 3.64 -2.77
CA SER A 115 -10.13 3.01 -2.88
C SER A 115 -9.39 3.02 -1.54
N ILE A 116 -8.66 1.94 -1.32
CA ILE A 116 -7.83 1.74 -0.14
C ILE A 116 -6.42 1.45 -0.65
N ALA A 117 -5.41 2.13 -0.13
CA ALA A 117 -4.03 1.85 -0.47
C ALA A 117 -3.31 1.14 0.68
N ARG A 118 -2.34 0.30 0.34
CA ARG A 118 -1.34 -0.24 1.26
C ARG A 118 0.03 0.12 0.74
N VAL A 119 0.95 0.42 1.64
CA VAL A 119 2.33 0.75 1.30
C VAL A 119 3.26 0.30 2.42
N TYR A 120 4.35 -0.36 2.04
CA TYR A 120 5.39 -0.80 2.95
C TYR A 120 6.76 -0.69 2.27
N ASP A 121 7.82 -0.66 3.06
CA ASP A 121 9.20 -0.64 2.61
C ASP A 121 9.91 -1.96 3.00
N VAL A 122 11.24 -1.99 2.90
CA VAL A 122 12.05 -3.14 3.31
C VAL A 122 11.96 -3.50 4.79
N ASP A 123 11.66 -2.53 5.65
CA ASP A 123 11.54 -2.71 7.09
C ASP A 123 10.09 -3.08 7.50
N GLY A 124 9.13 -2.94 6.58
CA GLY A 124 7.75 -3.37 6.71
C GLY A 124 6.79 -2.18 6.83
N GLU A 125 5.92 -2.22 7.84
CA GLU A 125 4.86 -1.21 8.02
C GLU A 125 5.44 0.08 8.63
N PHE A 126 5.91 1.01 7.79
CA PHE A 126 6.62 2.22 8.24
C PHE A 126 5.71 3.44 8.53
N LEU A 127 4.45 3.44 8.07
CA LEU A 127 3.54 4.58 8.21
C LEU A 127 3.26 5.01 9.66
N LEU A 128 3.44 4.10 10.63
CA LEU A 128 3.13 4.33 12.04
C LEU A 128 4.28 4.92 12.85
N ILE A 129 5.48 5.09 12.27
CA ILE A 129 6.68 5.51 13.01
C ILE A 129 6.48 6.88 13.68
N GLU A 130 5.98 7.87 12.95
CA GLU A 130 5.76 9.23 13.47
C GLU A 130 4.63 9.31 14.50
N ALA A 131 3.75 8.31 14.52
CA ALA A 131 2.62 8.22 15.45
C ALA A 131 2.89 7.28 16.64
N ALA A 132 4.10 6.72 16.76
CA ALA A 132 4.41 5.63 17.70
C ALA A 132 3.98 5.91 19.15
N ASP A 133 4.14 7.14 19.63
CA ASP A 133 3.78 7.55 21.00
C ASP A 133 2.26 7.63 21.25
N PHE A 134 1.45 7.62 20.19
CA PHE A 134 -0.01 7.75 20.23
C PHE A 134 -0.73 6.48 19.76
N LEU A 135 0.01 5.44 19.37
CA LEU A 135 -0.58 4.20 18.91
C LEU A 135 -1.34 3.47 20.03
N PRO A 136 -2.39 2.72 19.70
CA PRO A 136 -3.02 1.79 20.63
C PRO A 136 -1.99 0.82 21.23
N SER A 137 -2.20 0.40 22.48
CA SER A 137 -1.25 -0.47 23.21
C SER A 137 -1.01 -1.85 22.60
N TRP A 138 -1.76 -2.22 21.56
CA TRP A 138 -1.58 -3.47 20.83
C TRP A 138 -0.72 -3.31 19.59
N ALA A 139 -0.54 -2.08 19.08
CA ALA A 139 0.03 -1.80 17.76
C ALA A 139 1.57 -1.72 17.84
N TYR A 140 2.18 -2.90 17.78
CA TYR A 140 3.62 -3.11 17.69
C TYR A 140 4.03 -3.54 16.27
N PRO A 141 5.29 -3.32 15.84
CA PRO A 141 5.75 -3.67 14.49
C PRO A 141 5.42 -5.11 14.05
N ASP A 142 5.54 -6.08 14.96
CA ASP A 142 5.27 -7.50 14.74
C ASP A 142 3.78 -7.87 14.72
N THR A 143 2.91 -6.97 15.16
CA THR A 143 1.45 -7.18 15.22
C THR A 143 0.69 -6.40 14.16
N CYS A 144 1.35 -5.45 13.48
CA CYS A 144 0.74 -4.54 12.52
C CYS A 144 0.76 -5.04 11.06
N GLU A 145 1.35 -6.22 10.79
CA GLU A 145 1.36 -6.81 9.44
C GLU A 145 -0.07 -6.88 8.88
N ASN A 146 -0.26 -6.38 7.65
CA ASN A 146 -1.56 -6.31 6.97
C ASN A 146 -2.65 -5.51 7.71
N ARG A 147 -2.28 -4.56 8.58
CA ARG A 147 -3.24 -3.73 9.32
C ARG A 147 -3.18 -2.25 8.99
N VAL A 148 -2.15 -1.79 8.31
CA VAL A 148 -1.92 -0.37 8.04
C VAL A 148 -2.27 -0.03 6.59
N PHE A 149 -3.18 0.92 6.41
CA PHE A 149 -3.69 1.30 5.10
C PHE A 149 -3.93 2.80 5.01
N LEU A 150 -4.13 3.29 3.80
CA LEU A 150 -4.63 4.62 3.53
C LEU A 150 -6.04 4.52 2.94
N SER A 151 -7.01 5.27 3.46
CA SER A 151 -8.34 5.38 2.86
C SER A 151 -8.90 6.77 3.08
N ASP A 152 -9.60 7.31 2.07
CA ASP A 152 -10.06 8.70 2.03
C ASP A 152 -8.98 9.72 2.41
N GLY A 153 -7.71 9.38 2.12
CA GLY A 153 -6.57 10.21 2.43
C GLY A 153 -6.09 10.24 3.87
N ASN A 154 -6.63 9.38 4.74
CA ASN A 154 -6.22 9.22 6.12
C ASN A 154 -5.55 7.86 6.32
N VAL A 155 -4.77 7.73 7.40
CA VAL A 155 -4.22 6.44 7.83
C VAL A 155 -5.32 5.65 8.53
N HIS A 156 -5.42 4.36 8.20
CA HIS A 156 -6.29 3.40 8.84
C HIS A 156 -5.46 2.29 9.46
N LEU A 157 -5.81 1.91 10.68
CA LEU A 157 -5.21 0.85 11.46
C LEU A 157 -6.30 -0.16 11.88
N VAL A 158 -6.24 -1.38 11.36
CA VAL A 158 -7.25 -2.42 11.61
C VAL A 158 -6.96 -3.14 12.94
N PRO A 159 -7.82 -3.00 13.97
CA PRO A 159 -7.59 -3.64 15.27
C PRO A 159 -7.68 -5.17 15.17
N PRO A 160 -6.94 -5.91 16.01
CA PRO A 160 -7.10 -7.35 16.14
C PRO A 160 -8.43 -7.69 16.82
N ASP A 161 -9.04 -8.81 16.44
CA ASP A 161 -10.29 -9.28 17.05
C ASP A 161 -10.07 -9.80 18.48
N SER A 162 -8.86 -10.29 18.77
CA SER A 162 -8.43 -10.66 20.12
C SER A 162 -6.91 -10.47 20.29
N PRO A 163 -6.40 -10.31 21.52
CA PRO A 163 -4.96 -10.19 21.77
C PRO A 163 -4.14 -11.40 21.32
N GLU A 164 -4.77 -12.57 21.17
CA GLU A 164 -4.12 -13.80 20.71
C GLU A 164 -4.18 -13.98 19.19
N ASP A 165 -5.00 -13.19 18.48
CA ASP A 165 -5.20 -13.31 17.03
C ASP A 165 -4.59 -12.13 16.27
N CYS A 166 -3.31 -12.28 15.95
CA CYS A 166 -2.55 -11.26 15.22
C CYS A 166 -2.62 -11.43 13.70
N ASN A 167 -3.12 -12.55 13.18
CA ASN A 167 -3.06 -12.84 11.75
C ASN A 167 -4.33 -12.33 11.04
N ILE A 168 -4.14 -11.40 10.10
CA ILE A 168 -5.21 -10.95 9.20
C ILE A 168 -4.69 -10.96 7.76
N SER A 169 -5.53 -11.43 6.83
CA SER A 169 -5.21 -11.33 5.40
C SER A 169 -5.47 -9.90 4.91
N VAL A 170 -4.75 -9.46 3.88
CA VAL A 170 -5.01 -8.16 3.22
C VAL A 170 -6.46 -8.08 2.75
N LYS A 171 -7.02 -9.19 2.25
CA LYS A 171 -8.43 -9.24 1.84
C LYS A 171 -9.39 -8.94 2.99
N GLU A 172 -9.19 -9.54 4.16
CA GLU A 172 -10.01 -9.31 5.35
C GLU A 172 -9.87 -7.87 5.85
N ALA A 173 -8.64 -7.36 5.93
CA ALA A 173 -8.37 -5.99 6.37
C ALA A 173 -9.04 -4.95 5.45
N VAL A 174 -8.95 -5.14 4.13
CA VAL A 174 -9.63 -4.27 3.15
C VAL A 174 -11.15 -4.32 3.32
N SER A 175 -11.74 -5.49 3.61
CA SER A 175 -13.17 -5.59 3.93
C SER A 175 -13.51 -4.86 5.23
N HIS A 176 -12.71 -5.01 6.28
CA HIS A 176 -12.93 -4.32 7.57
C HIS A 176 -12.94 -2.79 7.40
N ILE A 177 -12.02 -2.24 6.62
CA ILE A 177 -11.98 -0.78 6.35
C ILE A 177 -13.22 -0.32 5.59
N ARG A 178 -13.69 -1.09 4.61
CA ARG A 178 -14.91 -0.76 3.84
C ARG A 178 -16.18 -0.80 4.70
N GLU A 179 -16.27 -1.78 5.60
CA GLU A 179 -17.45 -1.98 6.45
C GLU A 179 -17.45 -1.04 7.66
N LYS A 180 -16.26 -0.74 8.21
CA LYS A 180 -16.07 0.01 9.47
C LYS A 180 -14.99 1.10 9.33
N PRO A 181 -15.17 2.09 8.43
CA PRO A 181 -14.16 3.12 8.19
C PRO A 181 -13.90 4.01 9.41
N VAL A 182 -14.90 4.23 10.27
CA VAL A 182 -14.75 5.06 11.47
C VAL A 182 -13.96 4.35 12.57
N GLU A 183 -14.11 3.03 12.71
CA GLU A 183 -13.42 2.25 13.75
C GLU A 183 -11.95 2.00 13.42
N THR A 184 -11.61 2.01 12.13
CA THR A 184 -10.25 1.77 11.64
C THR A 184 -9.46 3.06 11.45
N LEU A 185 -10.06 4.24 11.64
CA LEU A 185 -9.36 5.52 11.52
C LEU A 185 -8.32 5.66 12.65
N ALA A 186 -7.05 5.88 12.28
CA ALA A 186 -5.93 6.03 13.22
C ALA A 186 -5.83 7.46 13.79
#